data_AF-A0AAW1PR78-F1
#
_entry.id   AF-A0AAW1PR78-F1
#
_cell.length_a   1.000
_cell.length_b   1.000
_cell.length_c   1.000
_cell.angle_alpha   90.00
_cell.angle_beta   90.00
_cell.angle_gamma   90.00
#
_symmetry.space_group_name_H-M   'P 1'
#
loop_
_entity.id
_entity.type
_entity.pdbx_description
1 polymer ?
#
loop_
_entity_poly.entity_id
_entity_poly.type
_entity_poly.pdbx_seq_one_letter_code
_entity_poly.pdbx_strand_id
1 'polypeptide(L)'
;MRVNGMDLDLVNLRSETYADSRIPEMAFGTPQQDAMRRDFTINSLFYNINTGMVEDFTERGLEDLHAGLIRTPLPASETFTDDPLRVLRAIRFGARFNFELDAELMEAASSSQVRLSHMKFAETSE
;
A
#
# COMPACT_ATOMS: atom_id res chain seq x y z
N MET A 1 11.83 -19.29 3.82
CA MET A 1 11.96 -20.74 3.51
C MET A 1 12.73 -20.90 2.22
N ARG A 2 13.56 -21.94 2.01
CA ARG A 2 14.29 -22.10 0.74
C ARG A 2 13.79 -23.31 -0.04
N VAL A 3 13.36 -23.11 -1.28
CA VAL A 3 12.84 -24.16 -2.18
C VAL A 3 13.58 -24.07 -3.51
N ASN A 4 14.17 -25.18 -3.99
CA ASN A 4 14.94 -25.22 -5.23
C ASN A 4 16.02 -24.10 -5.34
N GLY A 5 16.62 -23.73 -4.23
CA GLY A 5 17.63 -22.66 -4.17
C GLY A 5 17.07 -21.22 -4.16
N MET A 6 15.75 -21.04 -4.22
CA MET A 6 15.09 -19.74 -4.12
C MET A 6 14.56 -19.49 -2.71
N ASP A 7 14.74 -18.27 -2.21
CA ASP A 7 14.12 -17.84 -0.96
C ASP A 7 12.65 -17.48 -1.20
N LEU A 8 11.79 -18.07 -0.38
CA LEU A 8 10.35 -17.94 -0.39
C LEU A 8 9.87 -17.44 0.96
N ASP A 9 9.17 -16.31 0.95
CA ASP A 9 8.45 -15.77 2.08
C ASP A 9 6.96 -16.14 1.96
N LEU A 10 6.47 -16.83 2.98
CA LEU A 10 5.07 -17.22 3.10
C LEU A 10 4.41 -16.36 4.17
N VAL A 11 3.48 -15.53 3.74
CA VAL A 11 2.71 -14.65 4.62
C VAL A 11 1.23 -14.96 4.48
N ASN A 12 0.52 -14.94 5.61
CA ASN A 12 -0.93 -15.06 5.59
C ASN A 12 -1.56 -13.76 5.10
N LEU A 13 -2.72 -13.88 4.46
CA LEU A 13 -3.60 -12.74 4.21
C LEU A 13 -4.04 -12.17 5.55
N ARG A 14 -3.98 -10.85 5.67
CA ARG A 14 -4.36 -10.17 6.91
C ARG A 14 -5.33 -9.03 6.63
N SER A 15 -6.27 -8.87 7.54
CA SER A 15 -7.06 -7.64 7.69
C SER A 15 -6.53 -6.87 8.88
N GLU A 16 -6.52 -5.55 8.78
CA GLU A 16 -6.10 -4.64 9.84
C GLU A 16 -7.33 -3.88 10.31
N THR A 17 -7.59 -3.89 11.62
CA THR A 17 -8.63 -3.05 12.22
C THR A 17 -7.95 -2.03 13.12
N TYR A 18 -8.21 -0.75 12.87
CA TYR A 18 -7.69 0.34 13.67
C TYR A 18 -8.73 0.70 14.73
N ALA A 19 -8.43 0.39 16.00
CA ALA A 19 -9.16 0.95 17.15
C ALA A 19 -8.62 2.36 17.47
N ASP A 20 -8.91 2.91 18.65
CA ASP A 20 -8.30 4.18 19.14
C ASP A 20 -6.75 4.13 19.28
N SER A 21 -6.11 3.04 18.87
CA SER A 21 -4.66 2.82 18.85
C SER A 21 -4.12 2.80 17.41
N ARG A 22 -2.91 3.36 17.22
CA ARG A 22 -2.21 3.33 15.92
C ARG A 22 -1.60 1.98 15.55
N ILE A 23 -1.58 1.03 16.49
CA ILE A 23 -1.16 -0.35 16.22
C ILE A 23 -2.43 -1.12 15.82
N PRO A 24 -2.56 -1.53 14.55
CA PRO A 24 -3.74 -2.26 14.11
C PRO A 24 -3.79 -3.65 14.75
N GLU A 25 -5.00 -4.09 15.10
CA GLU A 25 -5.22 -5.49 15.42
C GLU A 25 -5.22 -6.30 14.11
N MET A 26 -4.34 -7.29 14.05
CA MET A 26 -4.19 -8.16 12.89
C MET A 26 -5.11 -9.38 13.03
N ALA A 27 -5.93 -9.62 12.02
CA ALA A 27 -6.73 -10.82 11.88
C ALA A 27 -6.50 -11.48 10.52
N PHE A 28 -6.93 -12.74 10.37
CA PHE A 28 -6.94 -13.39 9.05
C PHE A 28 -7.92 -12.68 8.13
N GLY A 29 -7.41 -12.21 6.98
CA GLY A 29 -8.18 -11.44 6.01
C GLY A 29 -8.48 -12.20 4.72
N THR A 30 -9.41 -11.68 3.93
CA THR A 30 -9.61 -12.09 2.54
C THR A 30 -8.54 -11.46 1.63
N PRO A 31 -8.34 -11.95 0.39
CA PRO A 31 -7.42 -11.32 -0.56
C PRO A 31 -7.75 -9.85 -0.80
N GLN A 32 -9.05 -9.52 -0.86
CA GLN A 32 -9.52 -8.15 -1.02
C GLN A 32 -9.15 -7.27 0.18
N GLN A 33 -9.33 -7.76 1.42
CA GLN A 33 -8.92 -7.01 2.60
C GLN A 33 -7.40 -6.80 2.64
N ASP A 34 -6.61 -7.81 2.24
CA ASP A 34 -5.15 -7.68 2.16
C ASP A 34 -4.70 -6.71 1.05
N ALA A 35 -5.42 -6.67 -0.07
CA ALA A 35 -5.19 -5.71 -1.16
C ALA A 35 -5.41 -4.27 -0.68
N MET A 36 -6.54 -4.00 -0.01
CA MET A 36 -6.95 -2.63 0.34
C MET A 36 -6.03 -1.96 1.37
N ARG A 37 -5.38 -2.74 2.23
CA ARG A 37 -4.43 -2.20 3.24
C ARG A 37 -3.03 -1.89 2.67
N ARG A 38 -2.72 -2.27 1.43
CA ARG A 38 -1.40 -2.05 0.81
C ARG A 38 -1.20 -0.58 0.42
N ASP A 39 0.02 -0.24 0.05
CA ASP A 39 0.41 1.13 -0.25
C ASP A 39 -0.20 1.64 -1.55
N PHE A 40 -0.07 0.90 -2.66
CA PHE A 40 -0.51 1.33 -3.99
C PHE A 40 -1.27 0.25 -4.74
N THR A 41 -2.21 0.64 -5.60
CA THR A 41 -3.01 -0.26 -6.46
C THR A 41 -2.12 -1.21 -7.27
N ILE A 42 -1.06 -0.68 -7.88
CA ILE A 42 -0.07 -1.46 -8.65
C ILE A 42 0.68 -2.51 -7.81
N ASN A 43 0.80 -2.29 -6.50
CA ASN A 43 1.46 -3.21 -5.56
C ASN A 43 0.46 -4.14 -4.88
N SER A 44 -0.82 -4.05 -5.23
CA SER A 44 -1.94 -4.79 -4.63
C SER A 44 -2.49 -5.89 -5.54
N LEU A 45 -1.77 -6.19 -6.62
CA LEU A 45 -2.07 -7.28 -7.53
C LEU A 45 -1.65 -8.64 -6.95
N PHE A 46 -2.50 -9.65 -7.15
CA PHE A 46 -2.23 -11.02 -6.75
C PHE A 46 -2.05 -11.88 -8.00
N TYR A 47 -1.19 -12.90 -7.92
CA TYR A 47 -1.08 -13.92 -8.95
C TYR A 47 -1.58 -15.25 -8.39
N ASN A 48 -2.68 -15.76 -8.93
CA ASN A 48 -3.26 -17.01 -8.49
C ASN A 48 -2.57 -18.17 -9.21
N ILE A 49 -1.76 -18.93 -8.46
CA ILE A 49 -0.98 -20.06 -8.99
C ILE A 49 -1.85 -21.24 -9.46
N ASN A 50 -3.10 -21.34 -9.02
CA ASN A 50 -4.01 -22.42 -9.42
C ASN A 50 -4.67 -22.12 -10.77
N THR A 51 -5.05 -20.87 -11.00
CA THR A 51 -5.71 -20.42 -12.25
C THR A 51 -4.72 -19.87 -13.27
N GLY A 52 -3.51 -19.48 -12.85
CA GLY A 52 -2.51 -18.83 -13.69
C GLY A 52 -2.88 -17.39 -14.07
N MET A 53 -3.75 -16.74 -13.30
CA MET A 53 -4.29 -15.42 -13.61
C MET A 53 -3.86 -14.37 -12.59
N VAL A 54 -3.74 -13.12 -13.06
CA VAL A 54 -3.62 -11.96 -12.17
C VAL A 54 -5.00 -11.58 -11.66
N GLU A 55 -5.13 -11.41 -10.35
CA GLU A 55 -6.33 -10.99 -9.65
C GLU A 55 -6.11 -9.56 -9.13
N ASP A 56 -6.99 -8.65 -9.55
CA ASP A 56 -6.97 -7.25 -9.14
C ASP A 56 -8.19 -6.93 -8.29
N PHE A 57 -8.02 -7.05 -6.97
CA PHE A 57 -9.09 -6.76 -6.01
C PHE A 57 -9.31 -5.26 -5.77
N THR A 58 -8.44 -4.40 -6.33
CA THR A 58 -8.62 -2.93 -6.31
C THR A 58 -9.38 -2.42 -7.52
N GLU A 59 -9.59 -3.29 -8.52
CA GLU A 59 -10.21 -3.00 -9.83
C GLU A 59 -9.48 -1.92 -10.65
N ARG A 60 -8.34 -1.41 -10.18
CA ARG A 60 -7.59 -0.31 -10.78
C ARG A 60 -6.11 -0.62 -10.97
N GLY A 61 -5.55 -1.60 -10.26
CA GLY A 61 -4.12 -1.89 -10.27
C GLY A 61 -3.56 -2.22 -11.66
N LEU A 62 -4.30 -2.95 -12.49
CA LEU A 62 -3.87 -3.25 -13.87
C LEU A 62 -3.94 -2.04 -14.79
N GLU A 63 -4.97 -1.20 -14.63
CA GLU A 63 -5.15 0.05 -15.39
C GLU A 63 -4.07 1.06 -15.00
N ASP A 64 -3.88 1.29 -13.71
CA ASP A 64 -2.87 2.20 -13.16
C ASP A 64 -1.46 1.76 -13.56
N LEU A 65 -1.18 0.46 -13.59
CA LEU A 65 0.10 -0.07 -14.06
C LEU A 65 0.33 0.23 -15.55
N HIS A 66 -0.70 0.10 -16.39
CA HIS A 66 -0.60 0.46 -17.81
C HIS A 66 -0.45 1.96 -18.03
N ALA A 67 -1.14 2.77 -17.23
CA ALA A 67 -1.10 4.23 -17.29
C ALA A 67 0.18 4.82 -16.69
N GLY A 68 0.95 4.03 -15.94
CA GLY A 68 2.10 4.52 -15.19
C GLY A 68 1.67 5.46 -14.05
N LEU A 69 0.62 5.10 -13.31
CA LEU A 69 0.02 5.91 -12.26
C LEU A 69 0.22 5.28 -10.88
N ILE A 70 0.64 6.08 -9.91
CA ILE A 70 0.71 5.71 -8.50
C ILE A 70 -0.53 6.24 -7.78
N ARG A 71 -1.40 5.31 -7.35
CA ARG A 71 -2.64 5.57 -6.63
C ARG A 71 -2.75 4.63 -5.42
N THR A 72 -3.37 5.08 -4.33
CA THR A 72 -3.67 4.25 -3.14
C THR A 72 -4.99 3.47 -3.34
N PRO A 73 -5.13 2.24 -2.79
CA PRO A 73 -6.40 1.50 -2.87
C PRO A 73 -7.56 2.16 -2.11
N LEU A 74 -7.24 2.79 -0.98
CA LEU A 74 -8.14 3.57 -0.14
C LEU A 74 -7.83 5.08 -0.29
N PRO A 75 -8.69 5.99 0.22
CA PRO A 75 -8.43 7.43 0.16
C PRO A 75 -7.01 7.77 0.63
N ALA A 76 -6.34 8.65 -0.12
CA ALA A 76 -4.91 8.92 0.10
C ALA A 76 -4.65 9.58 1.46
N SER A 77 -5.62 10.37 1.94
CA SER A 77 -5.59 11.06 3.23
C SER A 77 -5.58 10.09 4.41
N GLU A 78 -6.42 9.05 4.38
CA GLU A 78 -6.45 7.97 5.38
C GLU A 78 -5.15 7.18 5.33
N THR A 79 -4.77 6.73 4.13
CA THR A 79 -3.58 5.92 3.89
C THR A 79 -2.29 6.57 4.41
N PHE A 80 -2.12 7.88 4.21
CA PHE A 80 -0.92 8.61 4.67
C PHE A 80 -0.98 9.06 6.13
N THR A 81 -2.18 9.14 6.71
CA THR A 81 -2.31 9.39 8.15
C THR A 81 -1.91 8.14 8.94
N ASP A 82 -2.29 6.96 8.45
CA ASP A 82 -1.99 5.67 9.08
C ASP A 82 -0.51 5.29 8.96
N ASP A 83 0.07 5.45 7.78
CA ASP A 83 1.49 5.18 7.52
C ASP A 83 2.10 6.30 6.67
N PRO A 84 2.67 7.33 7.32
CA PRO A 84 3.24 8.48 6.63
C PRO A 84 4.39 8.09 5.70
N LEU A 85 5.12 7.00 5.98
CA LEU A 85 6.24 6.56 5.12
C LEU A 85 5.78 6.17 3.71
N ARG A 86 4.48 5.92 3.50
CA ARG A 86 3.91 5.70 2.16
C ARG A 86 4.08 6.90 1.25
N VAL A 87 4.14 8.14 1.76
CA VAL A 87 4.45 9.34 0.95
C VAL A 87 5.84 9.22 0.31
N LEU A 88 6.85 8.86 1.11
CA LEU A 88 8.22 8.68 0.62
C LEU A 88 8.32 7.51 -0.36
N ARG A 89 7.56 6.43 -0.11
CA ARG A 89 7.45 5.31 -1.05
C ARG A 89 6.86 5.79 -2.38
N ALA A 90 5.78 6.57 -2.37
CA ALA A 90 5.13 7.06 -3.57
C ALA A 90 6.09 7.87 -4.44
N ILE A 91 6.81 8.83 -3.83
CA ILE A 91 7.85 9.62 -4.49
C ILE A 91 8.95 8.72 -5.07
N ARG A 92 9.41 7.73 -4.30
CA ARG A 92 10.45 6.78 -4.75
C ARG A 92 9.98 5.95 -5.94
N PHE A 93 8.74 5.45 -5.92
CA PHE A 93 8.16 4.69 -7.04
C PHE A 93 8.00 5.57 -8.28
N GLY A 94 7.42 6.76 -8.14
CA GLY A 94 7.27 7.73 -9.23
C GLY A 94 8.61 8.06 -9.89
N ALA A 95 9.63 8.39 -9.09
CA ALA A 95 10.97 8.69 -9.61
C ALA A 95 11.67 7.47 -10.24
N ARG A 96 11.50 6.27 -9.69
CA ARG A 96 12.18 5.05 -10.17
C ARG A 96 11.60 4.54 -11.49
N PHE A 97 10.28 4.57 -11.63
CA PHE A 97 9.58 3.99 -12.77
C PHE A 97 9.06 5.04 -13.76
N ASN A 98 9.32 6.33 -13.48
CA ASN A 98 8.80 7.46 -14.25
C ASN A 98 7.27 7.45 -14.33
N PHE A 99 6.64 7.15 -13.19
CA PHE A 99 5.19 7.11 -13.03
C PHE A 99 4.68 8.43 -12.45
N GLU A 100 3.48 8.82 -12.83
CA GLU A 100 2.78 9.99 -12.28
C GLU A 100 2.13 9.65 -10.95
N LEU A 101 1.99 10.66 -10.08
CA LEU A 101 1.26 10.53 -8.82
C LEU A 101 -0.19 10.98 -9.08
N ASP A 102 -1.16 10.21 -8.59
CA ASP A 102 -2.57 10.59 -8.66
C ASP A 102 -2.80 11.97 -7.97
N ALA A 103 -3.75 12.75 -8.48
CA ALA A 103 -4.00 14.11 -7.98
C ALA A 103 -4.43 14.12 -6.50
N GLU A 104 -5.27 13.15 -6.09
CA GLU A 104 -5.69 13.00 -4.70
C GLU A 104 -4.47 12.69 -3.80
N LEU A 105 -3.56 11.89 -4.33
CA LEU A 105 -2.33 11.50 -3.65
C LEU A 105 -1.39 12.70 -3.45
N MET A 106 -1.25 13.57 -4.46
CA MET A 106 -0.47 14.80 -4.35
C MET A 106 -1.09 15.80 -3.35
N GLU A 107 -2.42 15.92 -3.34
CA GLU A 107 -3.15 16.78 -2.41
C GLU A 107 -2.97 16.28 -0.97
N ALA A 108 -3.17 14.98 -0.74
CA ALA A 108 -3.00 14.36 0.57
C ALA A 108 -1.56 14.49 1.07
N ALA A 109 -0.55 14.26 0.22
CA ALA A 109 0.87 14.43 0.59
C ALA A 109 1.21 15.86 1.01
N SER A 110 0.50 16.86 0.49
CA SER A 110 0.70 18.29 0.80
C SER A 110 -0.09 18.76 2.04
N SER A 111 -0.95 17.90 2.59
CA SER A 111 -1.80 18.23 3.75
C SER A 111 -0.99 18.46 5.02
N SER A 112 -1.39 19.46 5.81
CA SER A 112 -0.82 19.71 7.14
C SER A 112 -1.02 18.54 8.09
N GLN A 113 -2.10 17.77 7.93
CA GLN A 113 -2.39 16.60 8.76
C GLN A 113 -1.34 15.50 8.55
N VAL A 114 -1.01 15.21 7.29
CA VAL A 114 0.03 14.23 6.92
C VAL A 114 1.41 14.72 7.36
N ARG A 115 1.70 16.02 7.24
CA ARG A 115 2.96 16.59 7.76
C ARG A 115 3.11 16.37 9.28
N LEU A 116 2.03 16.53 10.04
CA LEU A 116 2.05 16.31 11.49
C LEU A 116 2.16 14.83 11.84
N SER A 117 1.52 13.93 11.08
CA SER A 117 1.69 12.48 11.31
C SER A 117 3.14 12.04 11.07
N HIS A 118 3.80 12.58 10.04
CA HIS A 118 5.24 12.38 9.80
C HIS A 118 6.13 12.80 10.98
N MET A 119 5.91 14.00 11.54
CA MET A 119 6.71 14.50 12.67
C MET A 119 6.56 13.61 13.90
N LYS A 120 5.32 13.22 14.23
CA LYS A 120 5.05 12.30 15.34
C LYS A 120 5.71 10.95 15.12
N PHE A 121 5.70 10.43 13.89
CA PHE A 121 6.32 9.14 13.57
C PHE A 121 7.84 9.14 13.83
N ALA A 122 8.52 10.24 13.50
CA ALA A 122 9.94 10.40 13.78
C ALA A 122 10.24 10.41 15.30
N GLU A 123 9.38 11.03 16.10
CA GLU A 123 9.53 11.10 17.57
C GLU A 123 9.22 9.77 18.29
N THR A 124 8.41 8.89 17.70
CA THR A 124 8.04 7.60 18.33
C THR A 124 8.99 6.44 17.97
N SER A 125 9.99 6.69 17.12
CA SER A 125 10.94 5.68 16.63
C SER A 125 12.31 5.74 17.34
N GLU A 126 12.45 6.58 18.37
CA GLU A 126 13.56 6.58 19.36
C GLU A 126 13.16 5.82 20.63
#